data_AF-A0A5P8YYH9-F1
#
_entry.id   AF-A0A5P8YYH9-F1
#
_cell.length_a   1.000
_cell.length_b   1.000
_cell.length_c   1.000
_cell.angle_alpha   90.00
_cell.angle_beta   90.00
_cell.angle_gamma   90.00
#
_symmetry.space_group_name_H-M   'P 1'
#
loop_
_entity.id
_entity.type
_entity.pdbx_description
1 polymer ?
#
loop_
_entity_poly.entity_id
_entity_poly.type
_entity_poly.pdbx_seq_one_letter_code
_entity_poly.pdbx_strand_id
1 'polypeptide(L)'
;MRRAAVGAMVVALFAAPAFALIVSEIDTDGDSLVSFTEMTVTYPDLTEELFADIDTSDDFMVDETELSAALESGVIVEPAE
;
A
#
# COMPACT_ATOMS: atom_id res chain seq x y z
N MET A 1 -35.66 -25.16 -4.34
CA MET A 1 -34.99 -25.02 -3.04
C MET A 1 -33.49 -24.93 -3.29
N ARG A 2 -32.92 -23.72 -3.27
CA ARG A 2 -31.50 -23.46 -3.56
C ARG A 2 -30.67 -23.81 -2.32
N ARG A 3 -29.71 -24.73 -2.48
CA ARG A 3 -28.82 -25.22 -1.42
C ARG A 3 -27.67 -24.22 -1.18
N ALA A 4 -27.17 -24.27 0.04
CA ALA A 4 -26.52 -23.21 0.78
C ALA A 4 -25.00 -23.07 0.60
N ALA A 5 -24.51 -21.92 1.08
CA ALA A 5 -23.29 -21.69 1.87
C ALA A 5 -21.90 -21.85 1.24
N VAL A 6 -21.20 -20.71 1.12
CA VAL A 6 -19.81 -20.45 1.56
C VAL A 6 -19.82 -18.94 1.95
N GLY A 7 -19.46 -18.45 3.13
CA GLY A 7 -18.56 -18.98 4.14
C GLY A 7 -17.18 -18.30 4.07
N ALA A 8 -17.10 -16.97 4.02
CA ALA A 8 -15.85 -16.23 4.19
C ALA A 8 -16.10 -15.00 5.08
N MET A 9 -15.96 -15.22 6.39
CA MET A 9 -15.88 -14.15 7.38
C MET A 9 -14.43 -13.66 7.35
N VAL A 10 -14.14 -12.64 6.53
CA VAL A 10 -12.89 -11.89 6.66
C VAL A 10 -13.12 -10.90 7.79
N VAL A 11 -12.66 -11.24 8.99
CA VAL A 11 -12.45 -10.26 10.05
C VAL A 11 -11.21 -9.46 9.64
N ALA A 12 -11.41 -8.43 8.81
CA ALA A 12 -10.42 -7.37 8.66
C ALA A 12 -10.51 -6.53 9.93
N LEU A 13 -9.65 -6.82 10.90
CA LEU A 13 -9.45 -5.98 12.06
C LEU A 13 -8.78 -4.70 11.54
N PHE A 14 -9.59 -3.69 11.22
CA PHE A 14 -9.14 -2.34 10.89
C PHE A 14 -8.37 -1.77 12.07
N ALA A 15 -7.06 -1.90 12.02
CA ALA A 15 -6.16 -1.23 12.94
C ALA A 15 -5.12 -0.48 12.11
N ALA A 16 -5.47 0.69 11.59
CA ALA A 16 -4.43 1.63 11.16
C ALA A 16 -4.92 3.07 11.00
N PRO A 17 -4.78 3.89 12.04
CA PRO A 17 -4.57 5.33 11.87
C PRO A 17 -3.12 5.68 11.48
N ALA A 18 -2.21 4.70 11.35
CA ALA A 18 -0.80 4.94 11.05
C ALA A 18 -0.49 5.05 9.53
N PHE A 19 -1.15 4.26 8.68
CA PHE A 19 -0.83 4.22 7.24
C PHE A 19 -1.21 5.50 6.48
N ALA A 20 -2.32 6.15 6.87
CA ALA A 20 -2.70 7.46 6.33
C ALA A 20 -1.63 8.55 6.53
N LEU A 21 -0.81 8.44 7.58
CA LEU A 21 0.27 9.40 7.82
C LEU A 21 1.43 9.17 6.84
N ILE A 22 1.79 7.91 6.58
CA ILE A 22 2.91 7.56 5.69
C ILE A 22 2.64 8.03 4.26
N VAL A 23 1.43 7.82 3.73
CA VAL A 23 1.07 8.33 2.38
C VAL A 23 1.27 9.84 2.33
N SER A 24 0.77 10.58 3.33
CA SER A 24 0.87 12.04 3.37
C SER A 24 2.31 12.57 3.51
N GLU A 25 3.26 11.73 3.94
CA GLU A 25 4.68 12.09 4.04
C GLU A 25 5.43 11.91 2.71
N ILE A 26 4.95 10.99 1.86
CA ILE A 26 5.59 10.64 0.58
C ILE A 26 4.91 11.38 -0.58
N ASP A 27 3.57 11.48 -0.56
CA ASP A 27 2.75 12.25 -1.49
C ASP A 27 3.14 13.73 -1.46
N THR A 28 3.96 14.13 -2.43
CA THR A 28 4.56 15.46 -2.49
C THR A 28 3.74 16.39 -3.38
N ASP A 29 3.02 15.84 -4.35
CA ASP A 29 2.16 16.61 -5.26
C ASP A 29 0.71 16.78 -4.78
N GLY A 30 0.32 16.04 -3.74
CA GLY A 30 -0.94 16.17 -3.01
C GLY A 30 -2.12 15.52 -3.70
N ASP A 31 -1.90 14.53 -4.56
CA ASP A 31 -2.96 13.83 -5.29
C ASP A 31 -3.56 12.64 -4.53
N SER A 32 -3.07 12.38 -3.31
CA SER A 32 -3.45 11.26 -2.43
C SER A 32 -3.06 9.88 -2.97
N LEU A 33 -2.16 9.84 -3.94
CA LEU A 33 -1.50 8.66 -4.45
C LEU A 33 0.01 8.85 -4.29
N VAL A 34 0.76 7.76 -4.42
CA VAL A 34 2.23 7.81 -4.38
C VAL A 34 2.76 7.25 -5.68
N SER A 35 3.41 8.09 -6.47
CA SER A 35 4.09 7.66 -7.69
C SER A 35 5.40 6.95 -7.39
N PHE A 36 5.91 6.14 -8.33
CA PHE A 36 7.24 5.53 -8.21
C PHE A 36 8.33 6.57 -7.89
N THR A 37 8.25 7.75 -8.53
CA THR A 37 9.24 8.81 -8.32
C THR A 37 9.21 9.31 -6.88
N GLU A 38 8.01 9.53 -6.31
CA GLU A 38 7.85 9.96 -4.93
C GLU A 38 8.28 8.87 -3.94
N MET A 39 7.91 7.61 -4.20
CA MET A 39 8.39 6.50 -3.37
C MET A 39 9.92 6.42 -3.37
N THR A 40 10.61 6.65 -4.49
CA THR A 40 12.08 6.61 -4.52
C THR A 40 12.77 7.72 -3.73
N VAL A 41 12.05 8.80 -3.37
CA VAL A 41 12.56 9.83 -2.47
C VAL A 41 12.76 9.27 -1.06
N THR A 42 11.79 8.48 -0.60
CA THR A 42 11.78 7.87 0.74
C THR A 42 12.49 6.51 0.75
N TYR A 43 12.35 5.76 -0.33
CA TYR A 43 12.90 4.42 -0.54
C TYR A 43 13.89 4.45 -1.71
N PRO A 44 15.12 4.97 -1.54
CA PRO A 44 16.09 5.06 -2.62
C PRO A 44 16.53 3.69 -3.18
N ASP A 45 16.35 2.62 -2.41
CA ASP A 45 16.61 1.24 -2.81
C ASP A 45 15.39 0.55 -3.46
N LEU A 46 14.27 1.28 -3.63
CA LEU A 46 13.11 0.77 -4.34
C LEU A 46 13.43 0.53 -5.81
N THR A 47 13.12 -0.68 -6.27
CA THR A 47 13.27 -1.06 -7.69
C THR A 47 11.90 -1.07 -8.36
N GLU A 48 11.88 -1.00 -9.69
CA GLU A 48 10.63 -1.14 -10.46
C GLU A 48 9.94 -2.50 -10.20
N GLU A 49 10.71 -3.56 -9.93
CA GLU A 49 10.18 -4.88 -9.58
C GLU A 49 9.47 -4.85 -8.22
N LEU A 50 10.09 -4.24 -7.19
CA LEU A 50 9.43 -4.04 -5.90
C LEU A 50 8.20 -3.12 -6.04
N PHE A 51 8.28 -2.07 -6.84
CA PHE A 51 7.13 -1.18 -7.05
C PHE A 51 5.97 -1.94 -7.72
N ALA A 52 6.25 -2.78 -8.71
CA ALA A 52 5.23 -3.63 -9.34
C ALA A 52 4.64 -4.68 -8.38
N ASP A 53 5.37 -5.10 -7.34
CA ASP A 53 4.82 -5.94 -6.28
C ASP A 53 3.86 -5.17 -5.34
N ILE A 54 3.96 -3.82 -5.31
CA ILE A 54 3.14 -2.92 -4.47
C ILE A 54 1.92 -2.41 -5.24
N ASP A 55 2.11 -1.97 -6.48
CA ASP A 55 1.05 -1.54 -7.41
C ASP A 55 0.28 -2.78 -7.91
N THR A 56 -0.66 -3.22 -7.09
CA THR A 56 -1.54 -4.36 -7.43
C THR A 56 -2.65 -3.98 -8.41
N SER A 57 -2.87 -2.67 -8.59
CA SER A 57 -3.88 -2.11 -9.48
C SER A 57 -3.40 -1.96 -10.93
N ASP A 58 -2.08 -2.08 -11.17
CA ASP A 58 -1.38 -1.90 -12.44
C ASP A 58 -1.63 -0.49 -13.05
N ASP A 59 -1.74 0.55 -12.23
CA ASP A 59 -2.02 1.93 -12.67
C ASP A 59 -0.81 2.88 -12.58
N PHE A 60 0.36 2.36 -12.19
CA PHE A 60 1.61 3.06 -11.94
C PHE A 60 1.57 4.04 -10.76
N MET A 61 0.57 3.91 -9.89
CA MET A 61 0.43 4.65 -8.65
C MET A 61 0.22 3.67 -7.50
N VAL A 62 0.51 4.13 -6.29
CA VAL A 62 0.29 3.35 -5.06
C VAL A 62 -0.66 4.12 -4.18
N ASP A 63 -1.81 3.51 -3.88
CA ASP A 63 -2.77 4.07 -2.93
C ASP A 63 -2.45 3.68 -1.47
N GLU A 64 -3.20 4.24 -0.52
CA GLU A 64 -3.02 3.93 0.92
C GLU A 64 -3.18 2.43 1.24
N THR A 65 -4.08 1.75 0.54
CA THR A 65 -4.36 0.32 0.75
C THR A 65 -3.18 -0.53 0.28
N GLU A 66 -2.64 -0.19 -0.89
CA GLU A 66 -1.49 -0.87 -1.48
C GLU A 66 -0.22 -0.64 -0.66
N LEU A 67 0.04 0.60 -0.24
CA LEU A 67 1.17 0.92 0.62
C LEU A 67 1.08 0.20 1.97
N SER A 68 -0.11 0.15 2.56
CA SER A 68 -0.38 -0.61 3.79
C SER A 68 -0.11 -2.10 3.58
N ALA A 69 -0.58 -2.69 2.49
CA ALA A 69 -0.36 -4.09 2.19
C ALA A 69 1.13 -4.41 1.99
N ALA A 70 1.88 -3.50 1.36
CA ALA A 70 3.32 -3.62 1.17
C ALA A 70 4.11 -3.59 2.49
N LEU A 71 3.69 -2.74 3.44
CA LEU A 71 4.27 -2.70 4.79
C LEU A 71 3.92 -3.94 5.61
N GLU A 72 2.66 -4.39 5.55
CA GLU A 72 2.20 -5.60 6.26
C GLU A 72 2.87 -6.87 5.74
N SER A 73 3.12 -6.94 4.43
CA SER A 73 3.84 -8.05 3.79
C SER A 73 5.36 -7.97 3.94
N GLY A 74 5.88 -6.81 4.37
CA GLY A 74 7.31 -6.56 4.53
C GLY A 74 8.05 -6.38 3.20
N VAL A 75 7.33 -6.06 2.11
CA VAL A 75 7.91 -5.66 0.82
C VAL A 75 8.68 -4.36 0.98
N ILE A 76 8.09 -3.42 1.71
CA ILE A 76 8.75 -2.20 2.20
C ILE A 76 8.68 -2.15 3.72
N VAL A 77 9.55 -1.35 4.32
CA VAL A 77 9.58 -1.10 5.77
C VAL A 77 9.15 0.33 6.04
N GLU A 78 8.59 0.63 7.21
CA GLU A 78 8.34 2.03 7.57
C GLU A 78 9.66 2.80 7.51
N PRO A 79 9.70 3.99 6.87
CA PRO A 79 10.91 4.78 6.85
C PRO A 79 11.23 5.19 8.29
N ALA A 80 12.46 4.90 8.72
CA ALA A 80 12.88 5.31 10.05
C ALA A 80 12.93 6.85 10.12
N GLU A 81 12.25 7.44 11.11
CA GLU A 81 12.33 8.89 11.40
C GLU A 81 13.76 9.41 11.56
#